data_AF-A0AAV3BMM9-F1
#
_entry.id   AF-A0AAV3BMM9-F1
#
_cell.length_a   1.000
_cell.length_b   1.000
_cell.length_c   1.000
_cell.angle_alpha   90.00
_cell.angle_beta   90.00
_cell.angle_gamma   90.00
#
_symmetry.space_group_name_H-M   'P 1'
#
loop_
_entity.id
_entity.type
_entity.pdbx_description
1 polymer ?
#
loop_
_entity_poly.entity_id
_entity_poly.type
_entity_poly.pdbx_seq_one_letter_code
_entity_poly.pdbx_strand_id
1 'polypeptide(L)'
;MFFKRNKSNIIYAKKEGDKALGVLFNAPKILPWSNNYLDERNGAINLGIGFDDSVIKLDLNKTQNVLIAGEMGVGKTLLTKNIIWQLVNQESDVYMIELSGFYEFDSRYSMMGQVINELSSLDNLLNELLDEQERRTLILEEDGFKSFGAFNENRFDSKKLKRKVIIIDNYYNLLKKANISSIEQIQVESIEKNLIKLIGSTKDTGINLIINDNEISELNTELINKIQVKICGRHNERNSKLMLGDDRARELNCIASFFIKINNEIEFFEAYRFEEEKQLKILESIKIDGVFIGKGCDENEK
;
A
#
# COMPACT_ATOMS: atom_id res chain seq x y z
N MET A 1 -2.20 -17.23 11.19
CA MET A 1 -3.44 -17.97 10.88
C MET A 1 -3.98 -17.35 9.60
N PHE A 2 -3.73 -17.96 8.43
CA PHE A 2 -3.98 -17.32 7.13
C PHE A 2 -5.22 -17.89 6.46
N PHE A 3 -6.01 -16.99 5.88
CA PHE A 3 -7.30 -17.30 5.26
C PHE A 3 -7.11 -18.22 4.05
N LYS A 4 -7.66 -19.45 4.13
CA LYS A 4 -7.71 -20.35 2.98
C LYS A 4 -8.60 -19.73 1.89
N ARG A 5 -8.05 -19.62 0.66
CA ARG A 5 -8.80 -19.34 -0.58
C ARG A 5 -10.01 -20.27 -0.66
N ASN A 6 -11.20 -19.72 -0.86
CA ASN A 6 -12.38 -20.53 -1.10
C ASN A 6 -12.61 -20.59 -2.62
N LYS A 7 -12.23 -21.70 -3.27
CA LYS A 7 -12.35 -21.86 -4.74
C LYS A 7 -13.81 -21.89 -5.16
N SER A 8 -14.41 -20.71 -5.35
CA SER A 8 -15.68 -20.54 -6.06
C SER A 8 -15.44 -19.60 -7.23
N ASN A 9 -15.35 -20.17 -8.43
CA ASN A 9 -15.37 -19.43 -9.69
C ASN A 9 -16.71 -18.68 -9.77
N ILE A 10 -16.68 -17.36 -9.68
CA ILE A 10 -17.85 -16.53 -9.98
C ILE A 10 -17.67 -16.03 -11.41
N ILE A 11 -18.43 -16.64 -12.32
CA ILE A 11 -18.64 -16.16 -13.68
C ILE A 11 -19.70 -15.06 -13.57
N TYR A 12 -19.35 -13.81 -13.93
CA TYR A 12 -20.36 -12.76 -14.06
C TYR A 12 -21.21 -13.03 -15.31
N ALA A 13 -22.51 -13.23 -15.12
CA ALA A 13 -23.46 -13.52 -16.19
C ALA A 13 -23.64 -12.32 -17.12
N LYS A 14 -23.37 -12.53 -18.42
CA LYS A 14 -23.62 -11.59 -19.51
C LYS A 14 -25.13 -11.57 -19.80
N LYS A 15 -25.78 -10.41 -19.78
CA LYS A 15 -27.07 -10.21 -20.45
C LYS A 15 -26.78 -9.69 -21.86
N GLU A 16 -27.09 -10.50 -22.87
CA GLU A 16 -27.04 -10.11 -24.29
C GLU A 16 -28.16 -9.12 -24.63
N GLY A 17 -27.85 -8.16 -25.52
CA GLY A 17 -28.86 -7.27 -26.13
C GLY A 17 -28.30 -5.97 -26.72
N ASP A 18 -27.63 -6.07 -27.88
CA ASP A 18 -27.58 -5.15 -29.03
C ASP A 18 -27.27 -3.63 -28.93
N LYS A 19 -26.24 -3.30 -29.75
CA LYS A 19 -26.08 -2.18 -30.71
C LYS A 19 -25.38 -0.89 -30.28
N ALA A 20 -24.52 -0.47 -31.21
CA ALA A 20 -23.45 0.52 -31.11
C ALA A 20 -23.93 2.00 -31.10
N LEU A 21 -22.96 2.86 -30.72
CA LEU A 21 -22.87 4.32 -30.78
C LEU A 21 -23.34 5.12 -29.56
N GLY A 22 -22.35 5.69 -28.87
CA GLY A 22 -22.50 6.73 -27.87
C GLY A 22 -21.76 6.36 -26.60
N VAL A 23 -20.72 7.13 -26.26
CA VAL A 23 -19.99 7.08 -24.99
C VAL A 23 -20.99 7.14 -23.84
N LEU A 24 -21.38 5.97 -23.33
CA LEU A 24 -22.04 5.80 -22.05
C LEU A 24 -20.95 5.29 -21.12
N PHE A 25 -20.44 6.20 -20.29
CA PHE A 25 -19.81 5.86 -19.02
C PHE A 25 -20.82 4.98 -18.26
N ASN A 26 -20.70 3.66 -18.44
CA ASN A 26 -21.54 2.67 -17.80
C ASN A 26 -21.44 2.89 -16.29
N ALA A 27 -22.59 2.84 -15.60
CA ALA A 27 -22.69 2.99 -14.16
C ALA A 27 -21.56 2.23 -13.45
N PRO A 28 -20.95 2.81 -12.40
CA PRO A 28 -19.77 2.23 -11.75
C PRO A 28 -20.02 0.77 -11.41
N LYS A 29 -19.20 -0.15 -11.94
CA LYS A 29 -19.31 -1.55 -11.54
C LYS A 29 -18.91 -1.60 -10.07
N ILE A 30 -19.85 -1.97 -9.20
CA ILE A 30 -19.50 -2.28 -7.82
C ILE A 30 -18.72 -3.59 -7.86
N LEU A 31 -17.41 -3.51 -7.66
CA LEU A 31 -16.51 -4.66 -7.64
C LEU A 31 -16.19 -5.01 -6.18
N PRO A 32 -17.00 -5.82 -5.47
CA PRO A 32 -16.74 -6.13 -4.07
C PRO A 32 -15.43 -6.92 -3.94
N TRP A 33 -14.61 -6.57 -2.95
CA TRP A 33 -13.41 -7.35 -2.61
C TRP A 33 -13.77 -8.78 -2.18
N SER A 34 -12.93 -9.74 -2.59
CA SER A 34 -12.96 -11.13 -2.14
C SER A 34 -11.54 -11.66 -1.96
N ASN A 35 -11.31 -12.47 -0.92
CA ASN A 35 -10.01 -13.15 -0.71
C ASN A 35 -9.64 -14.11 -1.84
N ASN A 36 -10.58 -14.46 -2.72
CA ASN A 36 -10.29 -15.23 -3.94
C ASN A 36 -9.40 -14.45 -4.93
N TYR A 37 -9.38 -13.12 -4.82
CA TYR A 37 -8.52 -12.26 -5.61
C TYR A 37 -7.11 -12.10 -5.02
N LEU A 38 -6.77 -12.71 -3.88
CA LEU A 38 -5.40 -12.70 -3.37
C LEU A 38 -4.46 -13.37 -4.37
N ASP A 39 -3.35 -12.75 -4.75
CA ASP A 39 -2.28 -13.42 -5.52
C ASP A 39 -1.43 -14.28 -4.57
N GLU A 40 -0.91 -15.40 -5.06
CA GLU A 40 -0.08 -16.33 -4.26
C GLU A 40 1.36 -15.81 -4.14
N ARG A 41 1.80 -14.96 -5.08
CA ARG A 41 3.15 -14.39 -5.06
C ARG A 41 3.19 -13.23 -4.08
N ASN A 42 4.08 -13.29 -3.10
CA ASN A 42 4.29 -12.19 -2.16
C ASN A 42 4.69 -10.90 -2.91
N GLY A 43 3.97 -9.82 -2.64
CA GLY A 43 4.17 -8.51 -3.28
C GLY A 43 3.39 -8.30 -4.57
N ALA A 44 2.66 -9.30 -5.08
CA ALA A 44 1.72 -9.11 -6.18
C ALA A 44 0.33 -8.79 -5.63
N ILE A 45 -0.18 -7.59 -5.93
CA ILE A 45 -1.42 -7.04 -5.38
C ILE A 45 -2.40 -6.81 -6.52
N ASN A 46 -3.59 -7.40 -6.44
CA ASN A 46 -4.63 -7.22 -7.44
C ASN A 46 -5.48 -6.01 -7.05
N LEU A 47 -5.36 -4.92 -7.79
CA LEU A 47 -5.97 -3.62 -7.44
C LEU A 47 -7.44 -3.53 -7.85
N GLY A 48 -7.80 -4.15 -8.97
CA GLY A 48 -9.12 -4.00 -9.57
C GLY A 48 -9.20 -4.55 -10.98
N ILE A 49 -10.17 -4.05 -11.74
CA ILE A 49 -10.47 -4.50 -13.10
C ILE A 49 -10.32 -3.35 -14.10
N GLY A 50 -9.64 -3.60 -15.22
CA GLY A 50 -9.45 -2.68 -16.34
C GLY A 50 -10.62 -2.68 -17.34
N PHE A 51 -10.49 -1.91 -18.42
CA PHE A 51 -11.56 -1.77 -19.43
C PHE A 51 -11.91 -3.08 -20.17
N ASP A 52 -10.95 -3.97 -20.35
CA ASP A 52 -11.07 -5.26 -21.03
C ASP A 52 -11.37 -6.42 -20.05
N ASP A 53 -11.89 -6.09 -18.87
CA ASP A 53 -12.11 -7.00 -17.75
C ASP A 53 -10.80 -7.69 -17.25
N SER A 54 -9.62 -7.18 -17.62
CA SER A 54 -8.34 -7.66 -17.11
C SER A 54 -8.12 -7.27 -15.66
N VAL A 55 -7.40 -8.11 -14.91
CA VAL A 55 -7.02 -7.78 -13.53
C VAL A 55 -5.79 -6.88 -13.55
N ILE A 56 -5.94 -5.68 -13.00
CA ILE A 56 -4.85 -4.71 -12.91
C ILE A 56 -4.04 -5.01 -11.64
N LYS A 57 -2.74 -5.25 -11.85
CA LYS A 57 -1.83 -5.73 -10.81
C LYS A 57 -0.73 -4.73 -10.50
N LEU A 58 -0.45 -4.57 -9.20
CA LEU A 58 0.75 -3.94 -8.69
C LEU A 58 1.73 -5.03 -8.26
N ASP A 59 2.95 -5.04 -8.80
CA ASP A 59 3.98 -6.02 -8.45
C ASP A 59 5.16 -5.33 -7.75
N LEU A 60 5.18 -5.44 -6.42
CA LEU A 60 6.21 -4.84 -5.56
C LEU A 60 7.60 -5.50 -5.71
N ASN A 61 7.72 -6.60 -6.46
CA ASN A 61 9.00 -7.18 -6.85
C ASN A 61 9.60 -6.49 -8.08
N LYS A 62 8.77 -5.82 -8.89
CA LYS A 62 9.22 -5.10 -10.09
C LYS A 62 9.39 -3.62 -9.80
N THR A 63 8.48 -3.05 -9.01
CA THR A 63 8.45 -1.64 -8.68
C THR A 63 8.43 -1.46 -7.18
N GLN A 64 9.41 -0.76 -6.62
CA GLN A 64 9.58 -0.76 -5.16
C GLN A 64 8.63 0.18 -4.44
N ASN A 65 8.22 1.28 -5.07
CA ASN A 65 7.56 2.38 -4.39
C ASN A 65 6.35 2.88 -5.19
N VAL A 66 5.29 3.27 -4.47
CA VAL A 66 3.99 3.64 -5.02
C VAL A 66 3.51 4.96 -4.42
N LEU A 67 3.00 5.85 -5.27
CA LEU A 67 2.31 7.07 -4.86
C LEU A 67 0.86 6.99 -5.35
N ILE A 68 -0.08 7.07 -4.42
CA ILE A 68 -1.52 7.09 -4.67
C ILE A 68 -2.00 8.52 -4.41
N ALA A 69 -2.61 9.16 -5.41
CA ALA A 69 -3.03 10.55 -5.34
C ALA A 69 -4.43 10.80 -5.92
N GLY A 70 -5.06 11.90 -5.53
CA GLY A 70 -6.40 12.28 -5.98
C GLY A 70 -7.15 13.09 -4.92
N GLU A 71 -8.28 13.67 -5.29
CA GLU A 71 -9.12 14.46 -4.38
C GLU A 71 -9.69 13.61 -3.23
N MET A 72 -10.15 14.29 -2.17
CA MET A 72 -10.89 13.64 -1.09
C MET A 72 -12.14 12.93 -1.64
N GLY A 73 -12.45 11.75 -1.11
CA GLY A 73 -13.65 10.99 -1.48
C GLY A 73 -13.55 10.12 -2.75
N VAL A 74 -12.43 10.13 -3.47
CA VAL A 74 -12.26 9.28 -4.68
C VAL A 74 -11.98 7.81 -4.37
N GLY A 75 -11.80 7.45 -3.09
CA GLY A 75 -11.62 6.06 -2.64
C GLY A 75 -10.18 5.61 -2.37
N LYS A 76 -9.21 6.54 -2.32
CA LYS A 76 -7.78 6.22 -2.10
C LYS A 76 -7.55 5.43 -0.82
N THR A 77 -8.11 5.88 0.31
CA THR A 77 -7.93 5.23 1.60
C THR A 77 -8.48 3.80 1.61
N LEU A 78 -9.63 3.55 0.96
CA LEU A 78 -10.15 2.18 0.80
C LEU A 78 -9.26 1.32 -0.11
N LEU A 79 -8.67 1.90 -1.17
CA LEU A 79 -7.67 1.22 -1.99
C LEU A 79 -6.43 0.87 -1.15
N THR A 80 -5.90 1.81 -0.36
CA THR A 80 -4.78 1.58 0.56
C THR A 80 -5.08 0.48 1.57
N LYS A 81 -6.27 0.50 2.20
CA LYS A 81 -6.73 -0.54 3.13
C LYS A 81 -6.85 -1.90 2.45
N ASN A 82 -7.30 -1.95 1.19
CA ASN A 82 -7.31 -3.18 0.42
C ASN A 82 -5.88 -3.71 0.15
N ILE A 83 -4.95 -2.83 -0.20
CA ILE A 83 -3.54 -3.19 -0.40
C ILE A 83 -2.94 -3.74 0.90
N ILE A 84 -3.18 -3.07 2.04
CA ILE A 84 -2.78 -3.55 3.38
C ILE A 84 -3.30 -4.98 3.60
N TRP A 85 -4.60 -5.20 3.41
CA TRP A 85 -5.22 -6.51 3.61
C TRP A 85 -4.53 -7.61 2.79
N GLN A 86 -4.23 -7.34 1.52
CA GLN A 86 -3.53 -8.28 0.65
C GLN A 86 -2.10 -8.58 1.13
N LEU A 87 -1.33 -7.54 1.49
CA LEU A 87 0.04 -7.68 1.99
C LEU A 87 0.14 -8.51 3.27
N VAL A 88 -0.79 -8.30 4.19
CA VAL A 88 -0.89 -9.05 5.45
C VAL A 88 -1.22 -10.52 5.19
N ASN A 89 -2.15 -10.79 4.27
CA ASN A 89 -2.46 -12.15 3.84
C ASN A 89 -1.30 -12.85 3.13
N GLN A 90 -0.35 -12.08 2.60
CA GLN A 90 0.91 -12.55 2.01
C GLN A 90 2.06 -12.58 3.03
N GLU A 91 1.77 -12.49 4.33
CA GLU A 91 2.73 -12.55 5.45
C GLU A 91 3.78 -11.43 5.47
N SER A 92 3.47 -10.26 4.90
CA SER A 92 4.34 -9.08 4.95
C SER A 92 4.25 -8.39 6.31
N ASP A 93 5.35 -7.82 6.77
CA ASP A 93 5.35 -6.89 7.90
C ASP A 93 4.91 -5.51 7.39
N VAL A 94 3.78 -5.01 7.89
CA VAL A 94 3.20 -3.74 7.44
C VAL A 94 3.32 -2.68 8.54
N TYR A 95 3.84 -1.51 8.18
CA TYR A 95 3.98 -0.34 9.05
C TYR A 95 3.04 0.76 8.55
N MET A 96 2.00 1.05 9.31
CA MET A 96 0.94 2.00 8.97
C MET A 96 1.19 3.32 9.69
N ILE A 97 1.50 4.37 8.93
CA ILE A 97 1.84 5.69 9.45
C ILE A 97 0.63 6.61 9.29
N GLU A 98 0.15 7.14 10.41
CA GLU A 98 -1.03 8.01 10.51
C GLU A 98 -0.73 9.19 11.47
N LEU A 99 -0.37 10.34 10.91
CA LEU A 99 0.07 11.52 11.67
C LEU A 99 -1.01 12.60 11.79
N SER A 100 -2.22 12.35 11.28
CA SER A 100 -3.33 13.30 11.29
C SER A 100 -4.02 13.43 12.66
N GLY A 101 -3.95 12.38 13.48
CA GLY A 101 -4.67 12.29 14.76
C GLY A 101 -6.15 11.93 14.64
N PHE A 102 -6.67 11.69 13.43
CA PHE A 102 -8.06 11.27 13.21
C PHE A 102 -8.27 9.74 13.26
N TYR A 103 -7.20 8.97 13.45
CA TYR A 103 -7.22 7.51 13.61
C TYR A 103 -7.89 6.76 12.45
N GLU A 104 -7.49 7.02 11.20
CA GLU A 104 -7.96 6.25 10.03
C GLU A 104 -7.69 4.75 10.16
N PHE A 105 -6.61 4.40 10.88
CA PHE A 105 -6.31 3.05 11.35
C PHE A 105 -6.71 2.92 12.82
N ASP A 106 -7.90 2.37 13.08
CA ASP A 106 -8.35 2.11 14.45
C ASP A 106 -7.55 0.97 15.11
N SER A 107 -7.86 0.67 16.38
CA SER A 107 -7.15 -0.35 17.16
C SER A 107 -7.12 -1.75 16.53
N ARG A 108 -8.06 -2.12 15.64
CA ARG A 108 -8.10 -3.43 14.96
C ARG A 108 -6.95 -3.57 13.96
N TYR A 109 -6.45 -2.45 13.40
CA TYR A 109 -5.31 -2.45 12.49
C TYR A 109 -4.01 -2.90 13.17
N SER A 110 -3.89 -2.76 14.49
CA SER A 110 -2.73 -3.29 15.24
C SER A 110 -2.58 -4.82 15.15
N MET A 111 -3.63 -5.55 14.76
CA MET A 111 -3.58 -6.98 14.51
C MET A 111 -2.98 -7.34 13.15
N MET A 112 -2.91 -6.37 12.24
CA MET A 112 -2.40 -6.52 10.88
C MET A 112 -0.97 -6.01 10.72
N GLY A 113 -0.52 -5.12 11.59
CA GLY A 113 0.81 -4.53 11.54
C GLY A 113 1.01 -3.48 12.61
N GLN A 114 2.13 -2.77 12.54
CA GLN A 114 2.45 -1.71 13.49
C GLN A 114 1.81 -0.40 13.03
N VAL A 115 1.03 0.25 13.91
CA VAL A 115 0.49 1.60 13.67
C VAL A 115 1.39 2.61 14.36
N ILE A 116 1.83 3.64 13.63
CA ILE A 116 2.72 4.69 14.10
C ILE A 116 2.05 6.04 13.90
N ASN A 117 1.98 6.83 14.98
CA ASN A 117 1.31 8.12 15.03
C ASN A 117 2.18 9.26 15.57
N GLU A 118 3.44 8.97 15.90
CA GLU A 118 4.40 9.95 16.44
C GLU A 118 5.64 10.05 15.55
N LEU A 119 6.17 11.27 15.38
CA LEU A 119 7.35 11.54 14.55
C LEU A 119 8.59 10.78 15.01
N SER A 120 8.83 10.74 16.33
CA SER A 120 9.98 10.04 16.90
C SER A 120 9.96 8.54 16.62
N SER A 121 8.76 7.94 16.66
CA SER A 121 8.57 6.52 16.36
C SER A 121 8.78 6.22 14.87
N LEU A 122 8.34 7.14 13.99
CA LEU A 122 8.58 7.03 12.55
C LEU A 122 10.08 7.16 12.22
N ASP A 123 10.77 8.15 12.80
CA ASP A 123 12.20 8.35 12.57
C ASP A 123 13.02 7.14 13.03
N ASN A 124 12.72 6.59 14.22
CA ASN A 124 13.34 5.36 14.71
C ASN A 124 13.09 4.16 13.77
N LEU A 125 11.85 3.96 13.32
CA LEU A 125 11.53 2.90 12.37
C LEU A 125 12.34 3.06 11.08
N LEU A 126 12.45 4.27 10.54
CA LEU A 126 13.18 4.50 9.29
C LEU A 126 14.67 4.21 9.44
N ASN A 127 15.28 4.55 10.58
CA ASN A 127 16.66 4.17 10.87
C ASN A 127 16.83 2.65 10.93
N GLU A 128 15.93 1.93 11.63
CA GLU A 128 15.94 0.46 11.68
C GLU A 128 15.79 -0.18 10.28
N LEU A 129 14.93 0.41 9.43
CA LEU A 129 14.70 -0.09 8.07
C LEU A 129 15.88 0.20 7.13
N LEU A 130 16.61 1.29 7.34
CA LEU A 130 17.85 1.56 6.62
C LEU A 130 18.95 0.55 6.98
N ASP A 131 19.10 0.23 8.27
CA ASP A 131 20.04 -0.80 8.73
C ASP A 131 19.65 -2.19 8.20
N GLU A 132 18.35 -2.51 8.21
CA GLU A 132 17.83 -3.76 7.63
C GLU A 132 18.03 -3.80 6.10
N GLN A 133 17.91 -2.66 5.41
CA GLN A 133 18.18 -2.57 3.97
C GLN A 133 19.65 -2.87 3.66
N GLU A 134 20.58 -2.34 4.45
CA GLU A 134 22.02 -2.62 4.33
C GLU A 134 22.30 -4.10 4.61
N ARG A 135 21.79 -4.64 5.72
CA ARG A 135 21.94 -6.06 6.07
C ARG A 135 21.43 -7.00 4.97
N ARG A 136 20.25 -6.71 4.41
CA ARG A 136 19.68 -7.50 3.30
C ARG A 136 20.49 -7.38 2.03
N THR A 137 21.03 -6.20 1.74
CA THR A 137 21.90 -6.01 0.58
C THR A 137 23.13 -6.90 0.67
N LEU A 138 23.80 -6.93 1.83
CA LEU A 138 24.96 -7.80 2.07
C LEU A 138 24.62 -9.28 1.90
N ILE A 139 23.50 -9.74 2.49
CA ILE A 139 23.04 -11.14 2.36
C ILE A 139 22.81 -11.52 0.90
N LEU A 140 22.14 -10.65 0.13
CA LEU A 140 21.87 -10.92 -1.28
C LEU A 140 23.16 -10.99 -2.09
N GLU A 141 24.15 -10.15 -1.77
CA GLU A 141 25.45 -10.14 -2.44
C GLU A 141 26.33 -11.35 -2.09
N GLU A 142 26.42 -11.70 -0.80
CA GLU A 142 27.18 -12.86 -0.32
C GLU A 142 26.66 -14.18 -0.90
N ASP A 143 25.33 -14.32 -0.99
CA ASP A 143 24.70 -15.52 -1.53
C ASP A 143 24.51 -15.47 -3.06
N GLY A 144 24.89 -14.36 -3.72
CA GLY A 144 24.81 -14.19 -5.17
C GLY A 144 23.39 -14.05 -5.75
N PHE A 145 22.40 -13.65 -4.94
CA PHE A 145 21.03 -13.43 -5.39
C PHE A 145 20.83 -12.03 -5.97
N LYS A 146 20.11 -11.96 -7.10
CA LYS A 146 19.84 -10.69 -7.80
C LYS A 146 18.67 -9.89 -7.21
N SER A 147 17.81 -10.53 -6.41
CA SER A 147 16.63 -9.89 -5.82
C SER A 147 16.14 -10.62 -4.58
N PHE A 148 15.34 -9.92 -3.77
CA PHE A 148 14.58 -10.47 -2.64
C PHE A 148 13.69 -11.66 -3.06
N GLY A 149 13.00 -11.53 -4.19
CA GLY A 149 12.17 -12.62 -4.72
C GLY A 149 13.00 -13.88 -5.01
N ALA A 150 14.12 -13.73 -5.72
CA ALA A 150 15.02 -14.85 -6.04
C ALA A 150 15.59 -15.51 -4.77
N PHE A 151 15.96 -14.71 -3.77
CA PHE A 151 16.42 -15.24 -2.47
C PHE A 151 15.34 -16.10 -1.80
N ASN A 152 14.11 -15.60 -1.69
CA ASN A 152 13.03 -16.30 -0.99
C ASN A 152 12.49 -17.53 -1.73
N GLU A 153 12.59 -17.57 -3.06
CA GLU A 153 12.23 -18.76 -3.87
C GLU A 153 13.23 -19.91 -3.70
N ASN A 154 14.50 -19.60 -3.44
CA ASN A 154 15.58 -20.59 -3.30
C ASN A 154 15.88 -20.98 -1.85
N ARG A 155 15.14 -20.43 -0.88
CA ARG A 155 15.22 -20.80 0.54
C ARG A 155 14.01 -21.63 0.93
N PHE A 156 14.24 -22.78 1.57
CA PHE A 156 13.17 -23.67 2.06
C PHE A 156 13.10 -23.72 3.60
N ASP A 157 13.96 -22.97 4.28
CA ASP A 157 14.07 -22.93 5.73
C ASP A 157 13.38 -21.70 6.34
N SER A 158 13.41 -21.62 7.68
CA SER A 158 12.88 -20.48 8.44
C SER A 158 13.66 -19.16 8.25
N LYS A 159 14.63 -19.12 7.33
CA LYS A 159 15.45 -17.92 7.05
C LYS A 159 14.89 -17.06 5.93
N LYS A 160 13.70 -17.37 5.39
CA LYS A 160 13.02 -16.47 4.45
C LYS A 160 12.86 -15.08 5.06
N LEU A 161 13.18 -14.06 4.27
CA LEU A 161 13.00 -12.67 4.67
C LEU A 161 11.54 -12.29 4.43
N LYS A 162 10.90 -11.69 5.41
CA LYS A 162 9.56 -11.10 5.21
C LYS A 162 9.67 -9.79 4.45
N ARG A 163 8.71 -9.55 3.55
CA ARG A 163 8.56 -8.23 2.92
C ARG A 163 8.18 -7.22 4.00
N LYS A 164 8.78 -6.04 3.95
CA LYS A 164 8.47 -4.92 4.84
C LYS A 164 7.84 -3.81 4.01
N VAL A 165 6.66 -3.33 4.39
CA VAL A 165 5.97 -2.27 3.64
C VAL A 165 5.62 -1.13 4.58
N ILE A 166 6.17 0.05 4.30
CA ILE A 166 5.80 1.30 4.95
C ILE A 166 4.64 1.90 4.15
N ILE A 167 3.56 2.24 4.85
CA ILE A 167 2.36 2.81 4.26
C ILE A 167 2.07 4.11 4.98
N ILE A 168 2.25 5.23 4.30
CA ILE A 168 1.98 6.56 4.83
C ILE A 168 0.65 7.05 4.28
N ASP A 169 -0.36 7.13 5.15
CA ASP A 169 -1.62 7.76 4.79
C ASP A 169 -1.53 9.27 5.04
N ASN A 170 -1.88 10.04 4.01
CA ASN A 170 -1.90 11.50 4.06
C ASN A 170 -0.54 12.09 4.50
N TYR A 171 0.50 11.80 3.71
CA TYR A 171 1.87 12.28 3.88
C TYR A 171 1.98 13.80 4.16
N TYR A 172 1.10 14.63 3.61
CA TYR A 172 1.06 16.06 3.83
C TYR A 172 0.91 16.42 5.32
N ASN A 173 0.32 15.53 6.13
CA ASN A 173 0.30 15.71 7.59
C ASN A 173 1.68 15.61 8.23
N LEU A 174 2.62 14.86 7.66
CA LEU A 174 4.04 14.90 8.07
C LEU A 174 4.59 16.33 7.88
N LEU A 175 4.36 16.92 6.71
CA LEU A 175 4.84 18.27 6.37
C LEU A 175 4.19 19.33 7.27
N LYS A 176 2.92 19.18 7.63
CA LYS A 176 2.26 20.09 8.58
C LYS A 176 2.93 20.09 9.95
N LYS A 177 3.47 18.97 10.41
CA LYS A 177 4.16 18.91 11.71
C LYS A 177 5.41 19.79 11.74
N ALA A 178 6.08 19.97 10.60
CA ALA A 178 7.27 20.84 10.51
C ALA A 178 6.99 22.30 10.89
N ASN A 179 5.73 22.74 10.78
CA ASN A 179 5.32 24.11 11.11
C ASN A 179 5.00 24.32 12.61
N ILE A 180 5.18 23.30 13.45
CA ILE A 180 4.88 23.37 14.89
C ILE A 180 6.02 24.04 15.66
N SER A 181 7.26 23.56 15.50
CA SER A 181 8.46 24.17 16.07
C SER A 181 9.71 23.75 15.28
N SER A 182 10.85 24.39 15.59
CA SER A 182 12.14 24.04 14.99
C SER A 182 12.56 22.58 15.26
N ILE A 183 12.08 21.96 16.35
CA ILE A 183 12.38 20.56 16.67
C ILE A 183 11.63 19.64 15.70
N GLU A 184 10.31 19.81 15.54
CA GLU A 184 9.52 19.05 14.58
C GLU A 184 9.99 19.29 13.15
N GLN A 185 10.41 20.51 12.81
CA GLN A 185 11.00 20.81 11.50
C GLN A 185 12.21 19.92 11.23
N ILE A 186 13.18 19.86 12.15
CA ILE A 186 14.38 19.02 12.01
C ILE A 186 14.01 17.54 11.92
N GLN A 187 13.02 17.09 12.70
CA GLN A 187 12.54 15.70 12.64
C GLN A 187 11.92 15.37 11.29
N VAL A 188 11.05 16.23 10.77
CA VAL A 188 10.42 16.05 9.46
C VAL A 188 11.48 16.01 8.36
N GLU A 189 12.45 16.94 8.38
CA GLU A 189 13.57 16.95 7.42
C GLU A 189 14.41 15.65 7.48
N SER A 190 14.65 15.12 8.69
CA SER A 190 15.31 13.82 8.89
C SER A 190 14.50 12.66 8.28
N ILE A 191 13.20 12.63 8.56
CA ILE A 191 12.27 11.61 8.04
C ILE A 191 12.22 11.65 6.52
N GLU A 192 12.07 12.83 5.90
CA GLU A 192 12.05 12.96 4.44
C GLU A 192 13.36 12.47 3.82
N LYS A 193 14.50 12.86 4.40
CA LYS A 193 15.83 12.40 3.95
C LYS A 193 15.97 10.88 4.04
N ASN A 194 15.52 10.28 5.14
CA ASN A 194 15.60 8.84 5.35
C ASN A 194 14.67 8.08 4.41
N LEU A 195 13.46 8.60 4.14
CA LEU A 195 12.56 8.04 3.13
C LEU A 195 13.19 8.08 1.73
N ILE A 196 13.74 9.22 1.32
CA ILE A 196 14.43 9.39 0.03
C ILE A 196 15.61 8.41 -0.09
N LYS A 197 16.40 8.25 0.98
CA LYS A 197 17.51 7.28 1.04
C LYS A 197 17.00 5.86 0.88
N LEU A 198 15.95 5.48 1.61
CA LEU A 198 15.38 4.13 1.60
C LEU A 198 14.86 3.76 0.20
N ILE A 199 14.10 4.65 -0.44
CA ILE A 199 13.56 4.41 -1.79
C ILE A 199 14.59 4.59 -2.92
N GLY A 200 15.75 5.15 -2.60
CA GLY A 200 16.84 5.39 -3.54
C GLY A 200 17.72 4.16 -3.81
N SER A 201 17.55 3.08 -3.04
CA SER A 201 18.31 1.84 -3.24
C SER A 201 18.01 1.22 -4.60
N THR A 202 19.05 0.79 -5.31
CA THR A 202 18.92 0.07 -6.59
C THR A 202 18.73 -1.44 -6.41
N LYS A 203 18.84 -1.94 -5.18
CA LYS A 203 18.72 -3.36 -4.85
C LYS A 203 17.32 -3.64 -4.36
N ASP A 204 16.70 -4.70 -4.87
CA ASP A 204 15.44 -5.20 -4.34
C ASP A 204 15.68 -6.00 -3.06
N THR A 205 15.45 -5.35 -1.91
CA THR A 205 15.55 -5.94 -0.57
C THR A 205 14.19 -6.34 0.00
N GLY A 206 13.10 -6.20 -0.77
CA GLY A 206 11.75 -6.43 -0.28
C GLY A 206 11.31 -5.45 0.80
N ILE A 207 11.86 -4.23 0.80
CA ILE A 207 11.39 -3.09 1.61
C ILE A 207 10.73 -2.10 0.64
N ASN A 208 9.46 -1.80 0.86
CA ASN A 208 8.64 -1.01 -0.07
C ASN A 208 7.99 0.19 0.64
N LEU A 209 7.80 1.28 -0.10
CA LEU A 209 7.05 2.46 0.35
C LEU A 209 5.77 2.66 -0.46
N ILE A 210 4.65 2.85 0.22
CA ILE A 210 3.39 3.28 -0.37
C ILE A 210 2.97 4.58 0.32
N ILE A 211 2.80 5.64 -0.47
CA ILE A 211 2.27 6.92 0.01
C ILE A 211 0.89 7.12 -0.59
N ASN A 212 -0.06 7.55 0.24
CA ASN A 212 -1.35 8.08 -0.21
C ASN A 212 -1.45 9.56 0.17
N ASP A 213 -1.84 10.43 -0.77
CA ASP A 213 -2.06 11.85 -0.48
C ASP A 213 -3.09 12.55 -1.37
N ASN A 214 -3.62 13.68 -0.90
CA ASN A 214 -4.48 14.58 -1.68
C ASN A 214 -3.70 15.80 -2.22
N GLU A 215 -2.63 16.21 -1.55
CA GLU A 215 -1.88 17.47 -1.71
C GLU A 215 -0.47 17.22 -2.24
N ILE A 216 -0.35 16.46 -3.33
CA ILE A 216 0.94 16.09 -3.92
C ILE A 216 1.80 17.25 -4.40
N SER A 217 1.25 18.46 -4.56
CA SER A 217 2.00 19.63 -5.03
C SER A 217 3.00 20.17 -4.00
N GLU A 218 2.79 19.84 -2.73
CA GLU A 218 3.64 20.25 -1.60
C GLU A 218 4.69 19.18 -1.26
N LEU A 219 4.56 17.97 -1.81
CA LEU A 219 5.50 16.88 -1.58
C LEU A 219 6.84 17.16 -2.25
N ASN A 220 7.91 16.67 -1.63
CA ASN A 220 9.26 16.81 -2.14
C ASN A 220 9.38 16.23 -3.56
N THR A 221 9.83 17.04 -4.51
CA THR A 221 9.95 16.65 -5.93
C THR A 221 10.91 15.47 -6.15
N GLU A 222 11.99 15.37 -5.36
CA GLU A 222 12.92 14.23 -5.43
C GLU A 222 12.22 12.93 -5.04
N LEU A 223 11.42 12.95 -3.98
CA LEU A 223 10.61 11.81 -3.53
C LEU A 223 9.65 11.36 -4.65
N ILE A 224 8.88 12.30 -5.22
CA ILE A 224 7.91 12.02 -6.30
C ILE A 224 8.60 11.45 -7.55
N ASN A 225 9.80 11.93 -7.89
CA ASN A 225 10.54 11.48 -9.07
C ASN A 225 11.16 10.09 -8.90
N LYS A 226 11.51 9.68 -7.68
CA LYS A 226 12.01 8.33 -7.38
C LYS A 226 10.91 7.27 -7.36
N ILE A 227 9.65 7.68 -7.20
CA ILE A 227 8.50 6.76 -7.20
C ILE A 227 8.09 6.40 -8.64
N GLN A 228 8.17 5.11 -8.94
CA GLN A 228 7.97 4.55 -10.28
C GLN A 228 6.50 4.31 -10.61
N VAL A 229 5.69 3.95 -9.61
CA VAL A 229 4.26 3.67 -9.79
C VAL A 229 3.45 4.82 -9.23
N LYS A 230 2.61 5.41 -10.07
CA LYS A 230 1.74 6.52 -9.73
C LYS A 230 0.29 6.12 -10.00
N ILE A 231 -0.50 5.99 -8.96
CA ILE A 231 -1.94 5.72 -9.04
C ILE A 231 -2.67 7.04 -8.80
N CYS A 232 -3.49 7.47 -9.75
CA CYS A 232 -4.18 8.76 -9.70
C CYS A 232 -5.68 8.58 -9.87
N GLY A 233 -6.45 8.90 -8.83
CA GLY A 233 -7.90 9.06 -8.90
C GLY A 233 -8.25 10.44 -9.46
N ARG A 234 -9.53 10.82 -9.42
CA ARG A 234 -9.92 12.16 -9.91
C ARG A 234 -9.09 13.25 -9.23
N HIS A 235 -8.51 14.15 -10.03
CA HIS A 235 -7.72 15.26 -9.52
C HIS A 235 -7.73 16.47 -10.46
N ASN A 236 -7.34 17.64 -9.93
CA ASN A 236 -7.17 18.86 -10.71
C ASN A 236 -6.08 18.70 -11.79
N GLU A 237 -6.09 19.61 -12.75
CA GLU A 237 -5.19 19.58 -13.90
C GLU A 237 -3.70 19.56 -13.51
N ARG A 238 -3.31 20.39 -12.52
CA ARG A 238 -1.92 20.49 -12.06
C ARG A 238 -1.42 19.15 -11.52
N ASN A 239 -2.20 18.53 -10.64
CA ASN A 239 -1.80 17.31 -9.95
C ASN A 239 -1.95 16.07 -10.85
N SER A 240 -2.93 16.05 -11.75
CA SER A 240 -3.00 15.04 -12.81
C SER A 240 -1.71 15.06 -13.65
N LYS A 241 -1.26 16.25 -14.09
CA LYS A 241 -0.02 16.40 -14.87
C LYS A 241 1.21 15.95 -14.09
N LEU A 242 1.28 16.24 -12.79
CA LEU A 242 2.37 15.79 -11.92
C LEU A 242 2.42 14.25 -11.78
N MET A 243 1.26 13.60 -11.69
CA MET A 243 1.15 12.15 -11.52
C MET A 243 1.31 11.37 -12.83
N LEU A 244 0.58 11.79 -13.86
CA LEU A 244 0.39 11.03 -15.10
C LEU A 244 1.16 11.62 -16.28
N GLY A 245 1.50 12.91 -16.24
CA GLY A 245 2.09 13.64 -17.37
C GLY A 245 1.05 14.34 -18.27
N ASP A 246 -0.25 14.17 -17.99
CA ASP A 246 -1.36 14.85 -18.66
C ASP A 246 -2.52 15.08 -17.67
N ASP A 247 -3.62 15.68 -18.13
CA ASP A 247 -4.77 16.06 -17.30
C ASP A 247 -5.92 15.04 -17.29
N ARG A 248 -5.72 13.83 -17.81
CA ARG A 248 -6.80 12.84 -17.98
C ARG A 248 -7.49 12.44 -16.68
N ALA A 249 -6.81 12.52 -15.53
CA ALA A 249 -7.43 12.18 -14.25
C ALA A 249 -8.57 13.15 -13.88
N ARG A 250 -8.59 14.37 -14.43
CA ARG A 250 -9.67 15.34 -14.21
C ARG A 250 -11.03 14.83 -14.69
N GLU A 251 -11.03 13.96 -15.70
CA GLU A 251 -12.24 13.44 -16.34
C GLU A 251 -12.86 12.24 -15.62
N LEU A 252 -12.15 11.65 -14.65
CA LEU A 252 -12.68 10.55 -13.83
C LEU A 252 -13.89 11.05 -13.04
N ASN A 253 -15.04 10.39 -13.15
CA ASN A 253 -16.29 10.81 -12.51
C ASN A 253 -16.80 9.81 -11.47
N CYS A 254 -16.20 8.62 -11.38
CA CYS A 254 -16.62 7.54 -10.50
C CYS A 254 -15.69 7.39 -9.29
N ILE A 255 -16.28 7.05 -8.13
CA ILE A 255 -15.52 6.65 -6.95
C ILE A 255 -14.85 5.31 -7.23
N ALA A 256 -13.62 5.15 -6.74
CA ALA A 256 -12.79 3.97 -6.92
C ALA A 256 -12.29 3.76 -8.37
N SER A 257 -12.43 4.76 -9.24
CA SER A 257 -11.78 4.76 -10.56
C SER A 257 -10.43 5.46 -10.48
N PHE A 258 -9.41 4.83 -11.06
CA PHE A 258 -8.04 5.30 -11.01
C PHE A 258 -7.34 5.06 -12.35
N PHE A 259 -6.34 5.88 -12.64
CA PHE A 259 -5.29 5.54 -13.59
C PHE A 259 -4.08 5.05 -12.81
N ILE A 260 -3.46 3.97 -13.25
CA ILE A 260 -2.13 3.54 -12.80
C ILE A 260 -1.13 3.86 -13.91
N LYS A 261 -0.06 4.55 -13.55
CA LYS A 261 1.10 4.79 -14.41
C LYS A 261 2.27 3.97 -13.89
N ILE A 262 2.79 3.11 -14.75
CA ILE A 262 4.02 2.35 -14.51
C ILE A 262 4.99 2.75 -15.61
N ASN A 263 6.08 3.42 -15.24
CA ASN A 263 6.98 4.06 -16.20
C ASN A 263 6.23 5.06 -17.11
N ASN A 264 6.03 4.73 -18.39
CA ASN A 264 5.35 5.58 -19.36
C ASN A 264 4.00 5.01 -19.84
N GLU A 265 3.59 3.86 -19.32
CA GLU A 265 2.32 3.23 -19.66
C GLU A 265 1.27 3.64 -18.62
N ILE A 266 0.09 4.01 -19.09
CA ILE A 266 -1.03 4.45 -18.25
C ILE A 266 -2.23 3.56 -18.55
N GLU A 267 -2.71 2.87 -17.53
CA GLU A 267 -3.88 2.00 -17.61
C GLU A 267 -4.96 2.50 -16.66
N PHE A 268 -6.21 2.35 -17.06
CA PHE A 268 -7.37 2.64 -16.21
C PHE A 268 -7.77 1.38 -15.44
N PHE A 269 -8.28 1.57 -14.21
CA PHE A 269 -8.93 0.50 -13.48
C PHE A 269 -10.02 1.01 -12.53
N GLU A 270 -11.02 0.17 -12.30
CA GLU A 270 -11.94 0.29 -11.17
C GLU A 270 -11.43 -0.59 -10.02
N ALA A 271 -11.12 0.02 -8.88
CA ALA A 271 -10.58 -0.67 -7.72
C ALA A 271 -11.62 -1.56 -7.04
N TYR A 272 -11.17 -2.67 -6.44
CA TYR A 272 -12.02 -3.47 -5.58
C TYR A 272 -12.51 -2.67 -4.38
N ARG A 273 -13.81 -2.72 -4.11
CA ARG A 273 -14.43 -2.12 -2.93
C ARG A 273 -14.14 -2.97 -1.71
N PHE A 274 -13.27 -2.45 -0.86
CA PHE A 274 -12.98 -3.01 0.45
C PHE A 274 -14.14 -2.71 1.41
N GLU A 275 -14.78 -3.75 1.92
CA GLU A 275 -15.84 -3.65 2.92
C GLU A 275 -15.21 -3.74 4.32
N GLU A 276 -14.56 -2.66 4.74
CA GLU A 276 -13.71 -2.62 5.95
C GLU A 276 -14.30 -3.35 7.15
N GLU A 277 -15.53 -3.00 7.56
CA GLU A 277 -16.20 -3.64 8.71
C GLU A 277 -16.36 -5.15 8.55
N LYS A 278 -16.66 -5.62 7.35
CA LYS A 278 -16.79 -7.05 7.07
C LYS A 278 -15.44 -7.74 7.19
N GLN A 279 -14.36 -7.13 6.71
CA GLN A 279 -13.01 -7.71 6.81
C GLN A 279 -12.45 -7.66 8.25
N LEU A 280 -12.60 -6.53 8.94
CA LEU A 280 -12.08 -6.37 10.30
C LEU A 280 -12.79 -7.27 11.31
N LYS A 281 -14.09 -7.54 11.15
CA LYS A 281 -14.79 -8.56 11.97
C LYS A 281 -14.19 -9.96 11.86
N ILE A 282 -13.60 -10.30 10.71
CA ILE A 282 -12.93 -11.59 10.54
C ILE A 282 -11.68 -11.65 11.43
N LEU A 283 -10.94 -10.54 11.57
CA LEU A 283 -9.80 -10.47 12.49
C LEU A 283 -10.24 -10.66 13.94
N GLU A 284 -11.32 -10.00 14.35
CA GLU A 284 -11.86 -10.13 15.71
C GLU A 284 -12.27 -11.57 16.03
N SER A 285 -12.87 -12.29 15.07
CA SER A 285 -13.21 -13.71 15.25
C SER A 285 -11.97 -14.58 15.48
N ILE A 286 -10.86 -14.29 14.79
CA ILE A 286 -9.58 -14.99 14.99
C ILE A 286 -9.01 -14.72 16.38
N LYS A 287 -9.15 -13.48 16.90
CA LYS A 287 -8.70 -13.13 18.25
C LYS A 287 -9.46 -13.91 19.34
N ILE A 288 -10.72 -14.23 19.09
CA ILE A 288 -11.57 -14.98 20.03
C ILE A 288 -11.18 -16.47 20.01
N ASP A 289 -10.86 -17.02 18.84
CA ASP A 289 -10.48 -18.43 18.68
C ASP A 289 -9.01 -18.73 19.04
N GLY A 290 -8.18 -17.69 19.23
CA GLY A 290 -6.76 -17.76 19.57
C GLY A 290 -6.44 -17.17 20.94
N VAL A 291 -6.20 -18.05 21.92
CA VAL A 291 -5.43 -17.87 23.17
C VAL A 291 -4.71 -16.51 23.33
N PHE A 292 -4.96 -15.84 24.46
CA PHE A 292 -4.14 -14.73 24.98
C PHE A 292 -2.64 -15.12 24.96
N ILE A 293 -1.86 -14.52 24.06
CA ILE A 293 -0.40 -14.52 24.17
C ILE A 293 -0.01 -13.11 24.65
N GLY A 294 0.30 -13.00 25.95
CA GLY A 294 0.98 -11.82 26.49
C GLY A 294 0.36 -11.15 27.72
N LYS A 295 0.18 -11.88 28.83
CA LYS A 295 0.58 -11.36 30.15
C LYS A 295 1.25 -12.50 30.90
N GLY A 296 2.58 -12.45 30.93
CA GLY A 296 3.38 -13.29 31.80
C GLY A 296 2.97 -13.05 33.25
N CYS A 297 2.97 -14.14 34.00
CA CYS A 297 2.85 -14.16 35.44
C CYS A 297 3.91 -13.25 36.06
N ASP A 298 3.47 -12.30 36.88
CA ASP A 298 4.19 -11.97 38.12
C ASP A 298 3.34 -12.54 39.24
N GLU A 299 3.60 -13.81 39.56
CA GLU A 299 3.19 -14.38 40.84
C GLU A 299 4.05 -13.75 41.93
N ASN A 300 3.36 -13.27 42.96
CA ASN A 300 3.95 -12.74 44.17
C ASN A 300 4.90 -13.75 44.81
N GLU A 301 6.18 -13.40 44.93
CA GLU A 301 7.03 -13.96 45.98
C GLU A 301 6.71 -13.28 47.32
N LYS A 302 5.98 -14.01 48.16
CA LYS A 302 6.11 -14.03 49.61
C LYS A 302 5.82 -15.43 50.13
#